data_AF-A0A0U1LM99-F1
#
_entry.id   AF-A0A0U1LM99-F1
#
_cell.length_a   1.000
_cell.length_b   1.000
_cell.length_c   1.000
_cell.angle_alpha   90.00
_cell.angle_beta   90.00
_cell.angle_gamma   90.00
#
_symmetry.space_group_name_H-M   'P 1'
#
loop_
_entity.id
_entity.type
_entity.pdbx_description
1 polymer ?
#
loop_
_entity_poly.entity_id
_entity_poly.type
_entity_poly.pdbx_seq_one_letter_code
_entity_poly.pdbx_strand_id
1 'polypeptide(L)'
;MRSLTEEETKTLFQKLAHYTGRSLNQLIQPTDEDERYVFRIQGSRVYYVKLSIANLATSIARDNLLSLGTCIGKFTRTMKFRMHITALDVIAPHARYKVWIRPNGEMPFLYGGHVLKAHTLRWSEDCPENSGCVVFSQDDTPLFGVSARSSSAASKLEPTAITVFRQADLGEYLRELFAGMPPYNSSQKQAIAQFVDLTQEKDSTAAKYLRGSGWNVEQAIDAYFGAAKSGSSSSAVAALNKIFDSYRDDLEENPDMIGIEGAMRFLEEIEVRLDEVVCLAIAELLKSPSMGEFTRKEFVNGWKGAGADSIPQMITHAATLRKRIPTHPESFRRVYRFAFPLCRMQGQRNLSFEIASEQWRLFFTSDNGGVEWNTATTPWLDWYIEFLESRNTRVVNKDLWEQTEVFLRKSLEDESFAWWSPDGAWPGTLDDFVAFVQQDKRGGKASAGEAMDVE
;
A
#
# COMPACT_ATOMS: atom_id res chain seq x y z
N MET A 1 24.75 12.55 23.93
CA MET A 1 25.00 11.82 22.66
C MET A 1 26.45 11.35 22.61
N ARG A 2 26.79 10.33 21.81
CA ARG A 2 28.20 9.92 21.60
C ARG A 2 28.67 10.21 20.17
N SER A 3 29.97 10.20 19.95
CA SER A 3 30.55 10.18 18.60
C SER A 3 30.24 8.84 17.92
N LEU A 4 30.15 8.87 16.58
CA LEU A 4 30.05 7.65 15.78
C LEU A 4 31.36 6.87 15.87
N THR A 5 31.25 5.55 15.82
CA THR A 5 32.40 4.66 15.62
C THR A 5 32.92 4.79 14.19
N GLU A 6 34.10 4.24 13.92
CA GLU A 6 34.68 4.26 12.56
C GLU A 6 33.77 3.56 11.53
N GLU A 7 33.22 2.41 11.89
CA GLU A 7 32.31 1.64 11.04
C GLU A 7 30.99 2.38 10.77
N GLU A 8 30.39 2.98 11.81
CA GLU A 8 29.19 3.82 11.67
C GLU A 8 29.47 5.04 10.78
N THR A 9 30.62 5.69 10.98
CA THR A 9 31.03 6.87 10.21
C THR A 9 31.19 6.52 8.73
N LYS A 10 31.87 5.40 8.43
CA LYS A 10 32.03 4.90 7.06
C LYS A 10 30.68 4.62 6.40
N THR A 11 29.78 3.95 7.11
CA THR A 11 28.44 3.61 6.61
C THR A 11 27.59 4.85 6.36
N LEU A 12 27.60 5.81 7.28
CA LEU A 12 26.91 7.09 7.15
C LEU A 12 27.43 7.85 5.91
N PHE A 13 28.74 8.04 5.80
CA PHE A 13 29.33 8.80 4.71
C PHE A 13 29.18 8.11 3.36
N GLN A 14 29.25 6.78 3.29
CA GLN A 14 28.95 6.06 2.06
C GLN A 14 27.50 6.32 1.61
N LYS A 15 26.55 6.40 2.55
CA LYS A 15 25.16 6.70 2.24
C LYS A 15 24.94 8.17 1.84
N LEU A 16 25.58 9.12 2.51
CA LEU A 16 25.49 10.55 2.16
C LEU A 16 26.17 10.87 0.82
N ALA A 17 27.33 10.26 0.56
CA ALA A 17 28.06 10.39 -0.70
C ALA A 17 27.25 9.87 -1.89
N HIS A 18 26.34 8.91 -1.67
CA HIS A 18 25.44 8.43 -2.71
C HIS A 18 24.50 9.53 -3.25
N TYR A 19 24.18 10.57 -2.47
CA TYR A 19 23.36 11.71 -2.91
C TYR A 19 24.18 12.96 -3.23
N THR A 20 25.26 13.21 -2.49
CA THR A 20 26.04 14.46 -2.58
C THR A 20 27.30 14.34 -3.43
N GLY A 21 27.77 13.12 -3.69
CA GLY A 21 29.05 12.89 -4.36
C GLY A 21 30.21 13.53 -3.60
N ARG A 22 31.05 14.29 -4.32
CA ARG A 22 32.22 15.00 -3.74
C ARG A 22 31.83 16.19 -2.87
N SER A 23 30.63 16.74 -3.04
CA SER A 23 30.13 17.88 -2.25
C SER A 23 29.85 17.52 -0.79
N LEU A 24 29.91 16.22 -0.43
CA LEU A 24 29.88 15.77 0.97
C LEU A 24 30.90 16.52 1.84
N ASN A 25 32.07 16.87 1.29
CA ASN A 25 33.11 17.58 2.02
C ASN A 25 32.64 18.94 2.56
N GLN A 26 31.69 19.59 1.89
CA GLN A 26 31.13 20.88 2.33
C GLN A 26 30.28 20.74 3.59
N LEU A 27 29.77 19.54 3.90
CA LEU A 27 29.01 19.26 5.14
C LEU A 27 29.90 19.10 6.37
N ILE A 28 31.21 18.94 6.19
CA ILE A 28 32.17 18.70 7.28
C ILE A 28 33.23 19.79 7.38
N GLN A 29 33.31 20.68 6.39
CA GLN A 29 34.22 21.81 6.41
C GLN A 29 33.76 22.83 7.48
N PRO A 30 34.71 23.51 8.14
CA PRO A 30 34.39 24.64 9.01
C PRO A 30 33.66 25.73 8.22
N THR A 31 32.66 26.35 8.84
CA THR A 31 32.03 27.56 8.29
C THR A 31 32.90 28.79 8.53
N ASP A 32 32.55 29.93 7.93
CA ASP A 32 33.32 31.19 8.03
C ASP A 32 33.49 31.72 9.47
N GLU A 33 32.75 31.17 10.44
CA GLU A 33 32.83 31.48 11.87
C GLU A 33 33.71 30.50 12.68
N ASP A 34 34.60 29.72 12.04
CA ASP A 34 35.40 28.62 12.64
C ASP A 34 34.55 27.52 13.33
N GLU A 35 33.23 27.55 13.10
CA GLU A 35 32.31 26.58 13.65
C GLU A 35 32.19 25.37 12.72
N ARG A 36 32.37 24.17 13.26
CA ARG A 36 32.24 22.92 12.50
C ARG A 36 31.00 22.17 12.91
N TYR A 37 30.35 21.54 11.93
CA TYR A 37 29.29 20.58 12.21
C TYR A 37 29.87 19.19 12.44
N VAL A 38 29.20 18.42 13.29
CA VAL A 38 29.58 17.06 13.64
C VAL A 38 28.36 16.16 13.65
N PHE A 39 28.59 14.88 13.38
CA PHE A 39 27.59 13.84 13.54
C PHE A 39 27.68 13.25 14.96
N ARG A 40 26.53 13.11 15.61
CA ARG A 40 26.40 12.52 16.95
C ARG A 40 25.27 11.51 16.94
N ILE A 41 25.45 10.41 17.66
CA ILE A 41 24.45 9.34 17.75
C ILE A 41 23.86 9.25 19.16
N GLN A 42 22.54 9.03 19.20
CA GLN A 42 21.78 8.76 20.41
C GLN A 42 20.77 7.65 20.15
N GLY A 43 20.84 6.57 20.93
CA GLY A 43 20.15 5.33 20.61
C GLY A 43 20.59 4.82 19.24
N SER A 44 19.66 4.77 18.29
CA SER A 44 19.94 4.42 16.88
C SER A 44 19.96 5.63 15.94
N ARG A 45 19.62 6.84 16.40
CA ARG A 45 19.44 8.03 15.57
C ARG A 45 20.72 8.87 15.50
N VAL A 46 21.03 9.37 14.31
CA VAL A 46 22.18 10.22 14.02
C VAL A 46 21.71 11.64 13.77
N TYR A 47 22.35 12.58 14.46
CA TYR A 47 22.07 14.00 14.42
C TYR A 47 23.26 14.76 13.84
N TYR A 48 22.96 15.77 13.03
CA TYR A 48 23.88 16.76 12.51
C TYR A 48 23.74 18.05 13.31
N VAL A 49 24.82 18.46 13.97
CA VAL A 49 24.79 19.53 14.97
C VAL A 49 26.12 20.29 14.99
N LYS A 50 26.07 21.57 15.33
CA LYS A 50 27.26 22.39 15.59
C LYS A 50 28.09 21.79 16.74
N LEU A 51 29.41 21.78 16.62
CA LEU A 51 30.30 21.24 17.65
C LEU A 51 30.13 21.94 19.00
N SER A 52 29.98 23.26 19.00
CA SER A 52 29.74 24.08 20.20
C SER A 52 28.54 23.56 20.99
N ILE A 53 27.41 23.35 20.31
CA ILE A 53 26.15 22.83 20.86
C ILE A 53 26.32 21.39 21.32
N ALA A 54 27.02 20.55 20.55
CA ALA A 54 27.31 19.16 20.93
C ALA A 54 28.13 19.07 22.22
N ASN A 55 29.05 20.01 22.43
CA ASN A 55 29.86 20.10 23.65
C ASN A 55 29.03 20.58 24.84
N LEU A 56 28.13 21.55 24.65
CA LEU A 56 27.22 22.00 25.72
C LEU A 56 26.26 20.89 26.16
N ALA A 57 25.80 20.07 25.22
CA ALA A 57 24.87 18.98 25.49
C ALA A 57 25.44 17.86 26.37
N THR A 58 26.76 17.82 26.63
CA THR A 58 27.34 16.85 27.58
C THR A 58 26.93 17.13 29.02
N SER A 59 26.40 18.33 29.32
CA SER A 59 25.86 18.68 30.64
C SER A 59 24.52 18.01 30.97
N ILE A 60 23.82 17.44 29.97
CA ILE A 60 22.54 16.78 30.13
C ILE A 60 22.73 15.26 30.10
N ALA A 61 22.19 14.56 31.11
CA ALA A 61 22.21 13.10 31.16
C ALA A 61 21.55 12.47 29.92
N ARG A 62 22.07 11.34 29.44
CA ARG A 62 21.65 10.72 28.16
C ARG A 62 20.15 10.41 28.12
N ASP A 63 19.58 10.00 29.24
CA ASP A 63 18.16 9.62 29.34
C ASP A 63 17.23 10.83 29.32
N ASN A 64 17.74 12.03 29.63
CA ASN A 64 16.98 13.28 29.67
C ASN A 64 17.12 14.11 28.38
N LEU A 65 18.04 13.73 27.48
CA LEU A 65 18.26 14.46 26.23
C LEU A 65 17.30 13.96 25.15
N LEU A 66 16.33 14.77 24.73
CA LEU A 66 15.32 14.36 23.74
C LEU A 66 15.85 14.38 22.30
N SER A 67 16.45 15.49 21.88
CA SER A 67 16.98 15.72 20.53
C SER A 67 17.99 16.86 20.54
N LEU A 68 18.92 16.88 19.59
CA LEU A 68 19.91 17.95 19.46
C LEU A 68 20.34 18.09 18.00
N GLY A 69 20.02 19.21 17.37
CA GLY A 69 20.29 19.44 15.94
C GLY A 69 19.33 18.68 15.02
N THR A 70 19.72 18.51 13.76
CA THR A 70 18.88 17.91 12.73
C THR A 70 19.09 16.41 12.67
N CYS A 71 18.03 15.61 12.83
CA CYS A 71 18.12 14.17 12.66
C CYS A 71 18.36 13.83 11.18
N ILE A 72 19.48 13.19 10.85
CA ILE A 72 19.79 12.80 9.46
C ILE A 72 19.27 11.40 9.14
N GLY A 73 19.11 10.57 10.16
CA GLY A 73 18.64 9.20 9.96
C GLY A 73 18.90 8.31 11.15
N LYS A 74 18.81 7.01 10.93
CA LYS A 74 19.05 5.99 11.95
C LYS A 74 19.72 4.74 11.40
N PHE A 75 20.47 4.06 12.27
CA PHE A 75 21.01 2.73 12.00
C PHE A 75 19.95 1.65 12.29
N THR A 76 19.91 0.63 11.43
CA THR A 76 19.17 -0.61 11.70
C THR A 76 19.97 -1.54 12.63
N ARG A 77 19.32 -2.57 13.18
CA ARG A 77 20.01 -3.64 13.94
C ARG A 77 21.11 -4.35 13.11
N THR A 78 20.99 -4.29 11.79
CA THR A 78 21.95 -4.86 10.82
C THR A 78 22.99 -3.85 10.31
N MET A 79 23.22 -2.74 11.04
CA MET A 79 24.21 -1.70 10.70
C MET A 79 23.99 -0.98 9.36
N LYS A 80 22.77 -1.04 8.78
CA LYS A 80 22.44 -0.24 7.58
C LYS A 80 21.92 1.14 8.00
N PHE A 81 22.38 2.20 7.33
CA PHE A 81 21.88 3.55 7.59
C PHE A 81 20.65 3.88 6.74
N ARG A 82 19.54 4.24 7.41
CA ARG A 82 18.31 4.74 6.79
C ARG A 82 18.21 6.24 7.02
N MET A 83 18.13 7.00 5.94
CA MET A 83 17.99 8.45 6.00
C MET A 83 16.57 8.84 6.34
N HIS A 84 16.43 9.90 7.14
CA HIS A 84 15.14 10.52 7.47
C HIS A 84 14.89 11.72 6.56
N ILE A 85 13.63 12.15 6.45
CA ILE A 85 13.29 13.27 5.58
C ILE A 85 13.89 14.60 6.05
N THR A 86 14.04 14.78 7.36
CA THR A 86 14.73 15.92 8.00
C THR A 86 16.18 16.09 7.53
N ALA A 87 16.77 15.08 6.88
CA ALA A 87 18.08 15.22 6.24
C ALA A 87 18.06 16.07 4.96
N LEU A 88 16.90 16.32 4.35
CA LEU A 88 16.79 17.04 3.07
C LEU A 88 17.31 18.46 3.16
N ASP A 89 17.02 19.19 4.23
CA ASP A 89 17.49 20.58 4.38
C ASP A 89 19.03 20.67 4.38
N VAL A 90 19.67 19.62 4.90
CA VAL A 90 21.13 19.52 4.94
C VAL A 90 21.68 19.01 3.60
N ILE A 91 20.99 18.11 2.90
CA ILE A 91 21.54 17.38 1.75
C ILE A 91 21.17 17.99 0.40
N ALA A 92 19.97 18.56 0.28
CA ALA A 92 19.43 19.14 -0.94
C ALA A 92 20.32 20.24 -1.56
N PRO A 93 20.95 21.13 -0.77
CA PRO A 93 21.88 22.12 -1.32
C PRO A 93 23.07 21.48 -2.03
N HIS A 94 23.57 20.36 -1.49
CA HIS A 94 24.75 19.66 -1.97
C HIS A 94 24.43 18.45 -2.86
N ALA A 95 23.17 18.25 -3.24
CA ALA A 95 22.75 17.10 -4.02
C ALA A 95 23.38 17.09 -5.41
N ARG A 96 24.01 15.97 -5.78
CA ARG A 96 24.67 15.76 -7.07
C ARG A 96 23.66 15.67 -8.20
N TYR A 97 22.56 14.96 -7.98
CA TYR A 97 21.50 14.77 -8.97
C TYR A 97 20.17 15.27 -8.42
N LYS A 98 19.51 16.13 -9.20
CA LYS A 98 18.27 16.80 -8.84
C LYS A 98 17.20 16.51 -9.89
N VAL A 99 15.96 16.27 -9.46
CA VAL A 99 14.81 16.00 -10.35
C VAL A 99 13.66 16.90 -9.96
N TRP A 100 13.26 17.82 -10.82
CA TRP A 100 12.08 18.64 -10.60
C TRP A 100 10.84 17.94 -11.13
N ILE A 101 9.79 17.91 -10.33
CA ILE A 101 8.50 17.36 -10.70
C ILE A 101 7.47 18.48 -10.93
N ARG A 102 6.47 18.16 -11.74
CA ARG A 102 5.31 19.01 -12.02
C ARG A 102 4.33 18.94 -10.84
N PRO A 103 3.47 19.96 -10.65
CA PRO A 103 2.50 20.00 -9.55
C PRO A 103 1.55 18.78 -9.51
N ASN A 104 1.17 18.25 -10.68
CA ASN A 104 0.34 17.04 -10.78
C ASN A 104 1.02 15.76 -10.29
N GLY A 105 2.36 15.75 -10.17
CA GLY A 105 3.15 14.64 -9.67
C GLY A 105 3.49 14.74 -8.19
N GLU A 106 3.35 15.92 -7.58
CA GLU A 106 3.70 16.17 -6.18
C GLU A 106 2.81 15.36 -5.23
N MET A 107 1.49 15.52 -5.34
CA MET A 107 0.55 14.79 -4.48
C MET A 107 0.70 13.27 -4.60
N PRO A 108 0.72 12.66 -5.82
CA PRO A 108 1.00 11.24 -5.96
C PRO A 108 2.30 10.79 -5.29
N PHE A 109 3.37 11.58 -5.41
CA PHE A 109 4.65 11.27 -4.80
C PHE A 109 4.59 11.35 -3.26
N LEU A 110 3.95 12.39 -2.71
CA LEU A 110 3.74 12.58 -1.27
C LEU A 110 2.86 11.48 -0.66
N TYR A 111 1.84 11.01 -1.39
CA TYR A 111 0.96 9.90 -0.98
C TYR A 111 1.53 8.50 -1.28
N GLY A 112 2.82 8.43 -1.61
CA GLY A 112 3.56 7.19 -1.63
C GLY A 112 3.75 6.56 -3.01
N GLY A 113 3.33 7.23 -4.08
CA GLY A 113 3.62 6.87 -5.45
C GLY A 113 5.07 7.16 -5.88
N HIS A 114 5.44 6.62 -7.02
CA HIS A 114 6.72 6.91 -7.69
C HIS A 114 6.58 8.11 -8.64
N VAL A 115 7.71 8.72 -9.01
CA VAL A 115 7.69 9.76 -10.06
C VAL A 115 7.57 9.06 -11.40
N LEU A 116 6.52 9.40 -12.15
CA LEU A 116 6.33 8.96 -13.53
C LEU A 116 6.98 9.93 -14.49
N LYS A 117 7.21 9.49 -15.72
CA LYS A 117 7.73 10.34 -16.79
C LYS A 117 6.83 11.56 -17.01
N ALA A 118 5.51 11.38 -16.97
CA ALA A 118 4.53 12.47 -17.06
C ALA A 118 4.70 13.53 -15.96
N HIS A 119 5.18 13.14 -14.78
CA HIS A 119 5.40 14.02 -13.64
C HIS A 119 6.74 14.75 -13.71
N THR A 120 7.68 14.30 -14.54
CA THR A 120 9.03 14.86 -14.59
C THR A 120 9.01 16.18 -15.36
N LEU A 121 9.47 17.27 -14.74
CA LEU A 121 9.62 18.57 -15.38
C LEU A 121 11.01 18.69 -16.03
N ARG A 122 12.06 18.55 -15.22
CA ARG A 122 13.47 18.57 -15.64
C ARG A 122 14.31 17.80 -14.63
N TRP A 123 15.50 17.37 -15.01
CA TRP A 123 16.46 16.75 -14.09
C TRP A 123 17.90 16.98 -14.52
N SER A 124 18.84 16.76 -13.61
CA SER A 124 20.27 16.85 -13.89
C SER A 124 20.69 15.92 -15.03
N GLU A 125 21.55 16.44 -15.91
CA GLU A 125 22.18 15.66 -16.97
C GLU A 125 23.08 14.55 -16.38
N ASP A 126 23.29 13.48 -17.15
CA ASP A 126 24.15 12.34 -16.77
C ASP A 126 23.85 11.69 -15.41
N CYS A 127 22.59 11.72 -14.96
CA CYS A 127 22.13 10.92 -13.83
C CYS A 127 22.16 9.42 -14.21
N PRO A 128 22.98 8.56 -13.58
CA PRO A 128 23.00 7.13 -13.86
C PRO A 128 21.78 6.43 -13.26
N GLU A 129 21.44 5.25 -13.76
CA GLU A 129 20.40 4.42 -13.15
C GLU A 129 20.78 4.00 -11.71
N ASN A 130 19.77 3.86 -10.84
CA ASN A 130 19.93 3.51 -9.42
C ASN A 130 20.82 4.44 -8.59
N SER A 131 20.92 5.72 -9.00
CA SER A 131 21.63 6.76 -8.27
C SER A 131 20.71 7.53 -7.32
N GLY A 132 21.24 7.95 -6.17
CA GLY A 132 20.52 8.80 -5.23
C GLY A 132 20.28 10.18 -5.84
N CYS A 133 19.02 10.62 -5.85
CA CYS A 133 18.66 11.94 -6.35
C CYS A 133 17.70 12.65 -5.37
N VAL A 134 17.78 13.98 -5.35
CA VAL A 134 16.83 14.80 -4.61
C VAL A 134 15.75 15.26 -5.57
N VAL A 135 14.51 14.91 -5.26
CA VAL A 135 13.34 15.35 -6.01
C VAL A 135 12.98 16.75 -5.52
N PHE A 136 12.59 17.66 -6.39
CA PHE A 136 12.17 19.01 -6.06
C PHE A 136 10.77 19.24 -6.59
N SER A 137 9.92 19.91 -5.82
CA SER A 137 8.68 20.50 -6.33
C SER A 137 8.97 21.55 -7.41
N GLN A 138 7.93 22.08 -8.06
CA GLN A 138 8.11 23.21 -8.96
C GLN A 138 8.66 24.46 -8.24
N ASP A 139 8.37 24.60 -6.95
CA ASP A 139 8.76 25.72 -6.09
C ASP A 139 10.09 25.48 -5.32
N ASP A 140 10.93 24.57 -5.80
CA ASP A 140 12.24 24.21 -5.21
C ASP A 140 12.18 23.64 -3.78
N THR A 141 11.05 23.06 -3.38
CA THR A 141 10.92 22.32 -2.11
C THR A 141 11.50 20.91 -2.27
N PRO A 142 12.50 20.51 -1.46
CA PRO A 142 13.17 19.22 -1.62
C PRO A 142 12.34 18.04 -1.11
N LEU A 143 12.54 16.89 -1.76
CA LEU A 143 11.92 15.58 -1.55
C LEU A 143 12.96 14.47 -1.88
N PHE A 144 12.76 13.21 -1.48
CA PHE A 144 13.78 12.14 -1.58
C PHE A 144 13.45 11.04 -2.61
N GLY A 145 14.39 10.73 -3.53
CA GLY A 145 14.22 9.65 -4.51
C GLY A 145 15.50 8.91 -4.92
N VAL A 146 15.32 7.88 -5.74
CA VAL A 146 16.38 7.15 -6.46
C VAL A 146 15.98 7.09 -7.92
N SER A 147 16.89 7.43 -8.84
CA SER A 147 16.62 7.32 -10.28
C SER A 147 16.33 5.87 -10.66
N ALA A 148 15.18 5.61 -11.28
CA ALA A 148 14.82 4.29 -11.79
C ALA A 148 15.47 3.97 -13.14
N ARG A 149 15.86 5.00 -13.89
CA ARG A 149 16.53 4.94 -15.20
C ARG A 149 17.52 6.08 -15.32
N SER A 150 18.46 5.98 -16.26
CA SER A 150 19.42 7.05 -16.53
C SER A 150 18.77 8.29 -17.15
N SER A 151 19.45 9.44 -17.03
CA SER A 151 19.02 10.74 -17.59
C SER A 151 18.63 10.64 -19.08
N SER A 152 19.45 9.91 -19.83
CA SER A 152 19.32 9.68 -21.26
C SER A 152 18.26 8.63 -21.62
N ALA A 153 18.05 7.62 -20.79
CA ALA A 153 17.04 6.60 -21.02
C ALA A 153 15.63 7.12 -20.70
N ALA A 154 15.46 7.87 -19.61
CA ALA A 154 14.14 8.33 -19.23
C ALA A 154 13.58 9.46 -20.09
N SER A 155 14.36 10.05 -21.00
CA SER A 155 13.83 10.95 -22.03
C SER A 155 12.98 10.19 -23.07
N LYS A 156 13.24 8.90 -23.29
CA LYS A 156 12.61 8.05 -24.31
C LYS A 156 11.47 7.18 -23.80
N LEU A 157 11.14 7.28 -22.51
CA LEU A 157 10.11 6.47 -21.88
C LEU A 157 8.69 6.99 -22.16
N GLU A 158 7.74 6.06 -22.09
CA GLU A 158 6.31 6.40 -22.10
C GLU A 158 5.91 7.21 -20.87
N PRO A 159 4.86 8.06 -20.96
CA PRO A 159 4.44 8.94 -19.86
C PRO A 159 4.14 8.22 -18.53
N THR A 160 3.67 6.98 -18.59
CA THR A 160 3.30 6.14 -17.44
C THR A 160 4.49 5.41 -16.82
N ALA A 161 5.66 5.42 -17.46
CA ALA A 161 6.84 4.73 -16.96
C ALA A 161 7.46 5.46 -15.77
N ILE A 162 8.02 4.70 -14.82
CA ILE A 162 8.65 5.23 -13.62
C ILE A 162 10.03 5.79 -13.96
N THR A 163 10.31 7.01 -13.53
CA THR A 163 11.61 7.68 -13.70
C THR A 163 12.38 7.78 -12.40
N VAL A 164 11.69 7.89 -11.25
CA VAL A 164 12.30 7.95 -9.92
C VAL A 164 11.51 7.11 -8.93
N PHE A 165 12.18 6.16 -8.27
CA PHE A 165 11.65 5.44 -7.14
C PHE A 165 11.62 6.33 -5.90
N ARG A 166 10.51 6.28 -5.18
CA ARG A 166 10.37 6.91 -3.88
C ARG A 166 11.24 6.19 -2.86
N GLN A 167 11.98 6.93 -2.04
CA GLN A 167 12.81 6.34 -0.98
C GLN A 167 12.55 6.91 0.42
N ALA A 168 11.89 8.07 0.55
CA ALA A 168 11.60 8.65 1.87
C ALA A 168 10.28 8.17 2.48
N ASP A 169 10.31 8.05 3.80
CA ASP A 169 9.13 7.98 4.65
C ASP A 169 8.52 9.39 4.80
N LEU A 170 7.70 9.79 3.83
CA LEU A 170 7.02 11.09 3.76
C LEU A 170 5.92 11.27 4.83
N GLY A 171 5.63 10.23 5.62
CA GLY A 171 4.67 10.31 6.72
C GLY A 171 5.12 11.24 7.85
N GLU A 172 6.42 11.51 7.99
CA GLU A 172 6.96 12.49 8.95
C GLU A 172 6.80 13.93 8.43
N TYR A 173 7.05 14.17 7.14
CA TYR A 173 6.90 15.47 6.47
C TYR A 173 5.47 16.02 6.51
N LEU A 174 4.50 15.13 6.22
CA LEU A 174 3.09 15.49 6.27
C LEU A 174 2.64 15.82 7.70
N ARG A 175 3.30 15.30 8.75
CA ARG A 175 2.99 15.63 10.14
C ARG A 175 3.60 16.97 10.58
N GLU A 176 4.81 17.31 10.08
CA GLU A 176 5.49 18.57 10.39
C GLU A 176 4.93 19.79 9.65
N LEU A 177 4.44 19.63 8.41
CA LEU A 177 3.75 20.70 7.68
C LEU A 177 2.50 21.22 8.41
N PHE A 178 1.86 20.40 9.25
CA PHE A 178 0.76 20.84 10.12
C PHE A 178 1.24 21.51 11.42
N ALA A 179 2.51 21.40 11.78
CA ALA A 179 3.08 21.96 13.02
C ALA A 179 3.71 23.36 12.85
N GLY A 180 3.93 23.83 11.62
CA GLY A 180 4.65 25.08 11.32
C GLY A 180 3.79 26.31 11.01
N MET A 181 2.50 26.33 11.33
CA MET A 181 1.67 27.52 11.06
C MET A 181 1.99 28.66 12.05
N PRO A 182 2.12 29.92 11.57
CA PRO A 182 2.25 31.07 12.46
C PRO A 182 1.11 31.07 13.49
N PRO A 183 1.38 31.40 14.77
CA PRO A 183 0.34 31.44 15.78
C PRO A 183 -0.75 32.44 15.37
N TYR A 184 -2.01 32.03 15.53
CA TYR A 184 -3.15 32.88 15.20
C TYR A 184 -3.09 34.20 15.96
N ASN A 185 -3.34 35.31 15.27
CA ASN A 185 -3.49 36.60 15.92
C ASN A 185 -4.78 36.64 16.77
N SER A 186 -4.96 37.67 17.61
CA SER A 186 -6.10 37.73 18.54
C SER A 186 -7.46 37.70 17.84
N SER A 187 -7.59 38.35 16.68
CA SER A 187 -8.82 38.35 15.87
C SER A 187 -9.11 36.95 15.29
N GLN A 188 -8.09 36.26 14.82
CA GLN A 188 -8.18 34.89 14.31
C GLN A 188 -8.57 33.89 15.39
N LYS A 189 -8.01 34.02 16.61
CA LYS A 189 -8.41 33.19 17.76
C LYS A 189 -9.87 33.39 18.15
N GLN A 190 -10.36 34.63 18.11
CA GLN A 190 -11.75 34.95 18.40
C GLN A 190 -12.69 34.37 17.33
N ALA A 191 -12.32 34.47 16.06
CA ALA A 191 -13.07 33.87 14.96
C ALA A 191 -13.12 32.33 15.05
N ILE A 192 -12.00 31.68 15.42
CA ILE A 192 -11.96 30.23 15.70
C ILE A 192 -12.89 29.89 16.85
N ALA A 193 -12.82 30.60 17.97
CA ALA A 193 -13.68 30.33 19.13
C ALA A 193 -15.18 30.49 18.79
N GLN A 194 -15.56 31.53 18.05
CA GLN A 194 -16.96 31.73 17.63
C GLN A 194 -17.44 30.64 16.68
N PHE A 195 -16.61 30.23 15.72
CA PHE A 195 -16.94 29.14 14.81
C PHE A 195 -17.10 27.81 15.55
N VAL A 196 -16.16 27.49 16.47
CA VAL A 196 -16.18 26.29 17.30
C VAL A 196 -17.44 26.26 18.18
N ASP A 197 -17.79 27.39 18.81
CA ASP A 197 -18.99 27.49 19.66
C ASP A 197 -20.29 27.19 18.86
N LEU A 198 -20.39 27.72 17.64
CA LEU A 198 -21.57 27.56 16.78
C LEU A 198 -21.66 26.21 16.08
N THR A 199 -20.52 25.56 15.78
CA THR A 199 -20.47 24.32 14.99
C THR A 199 -20.09 23.07 15.79
N GLN A 200 -19.61 23.26 17.03
CA GLN A 200 -19.09 22.22 17.92
C GLN A 200 -17.93 21.40 17.33
N GLU A 201 -17.19 21.97 16.37
CA GLU A 201 -16.05 21.34 15.71
C GLU A 201 -14.72 21.67 16.38
N LYS A 202 -13.65 20.95 16.01
CA LYS A 202 -12.31 21.19 16.56
C LYS A 202 -11.69 22.47 15.97
N ASP A 203 -10.84 23.15 16.73
CA ASP A 203 -10.08 24.34 16.32
C ASP A 203 -9.37 24.17 14.96
N SER A 204 -8.85 22.98 14.68
CA SER A 204 -8.21 22.65 13.40
C SER A 204 -9.17 22.68 12.22
N THR A 205 -10.40 22.19 12.41
CA THR A 205 -11.46 22.18 11.39
C THR A 205 -11.98 23.61 11.20
N ALA A 206 -12.22 24.33 12.30
CA ALA A 206 -12.62 25.74 12.29
C ALA A 206 -11.60 26.61 11.53
N ALA A 207 -10.31 26.46 11.82
CA ALA A 207 -9.24 27.20 11.15
C ALA A 207 -9.10 26.88 9.66
N LYS A 208 -9.56 25.71 9.20
CA LYS A 208 -9.58 25.34 7.78
C LYS A 208 -10.68 26.10 7.04
N TYR A 209 -11.91 26.10 7.56
CA TYR A 209 -13.04 26.83 6.97
C TYR A 209 -12.83 28.35 7.02
N LEU A 210 -12.34 28.87 8.15
CA LEU A 210 -12.04 30.29 8.31
C LEU A 210 -10.96 30.77 7.34
N ARG A 211 -9.92 29.98 7.06
CA ARG A 211 -8.92 30.35 6.03
C ARG A 211 -9.51 30.39 4.62
N GLY A 212 -10.39 29.45 4.29
CA GLY A 212 -11.08 29.41 2.99
C GLY A 212 -12.03 30.60 2.77
N SER A 213 -12.55 31.18 3.86
CA SER A 213 -13.49 32.31 3.84
C SER A 213 -12.87 33.64 4.25
N GLY A 214 -11.54 33.79 4.14
CA GLY A 214 -10.85 35.05 4.45
C GLY A 214 -11.00 35.53 5.90
N TRP A 215 -11.14 34.59 6.85
CA TRP A 215 -11.41 34.81 8.27
C TRP A 215 -12.77 35.47 8.60
N ASN A 216 -13.71 35.44 7.67
CA ASN A 216 -15.10 35.81 7.91
C ASN A 216 -15.87 34.62 8.51
N VAL A 217 -16.38 34.78 9.74
CA VAL A 217 -17.06 33.71 10.49
C VAL A 217 -18.37 33.30 9.82
N GLU A 218 -19.18 34.26 9.35
CA GLU A 218 -20.48 33.98 8.74
C GLU A 218 -20.32 33.19 7.43
N GLN A 219 -19.41 33.63 6.54
CA GLN A 219 -19.12 32.90 5.30
C GLN A 219 -18.48 31.53 5.55
N ALA A 220 -17.67 31.39 6.60
CA ALA A 220 -17.11 30.09 6.98
C ALA A 220 -18.20 29.14 7.47
N ILE A 221 -19.15 29.63 8.27
CA ILE A 221 -20.29 28.87 8.78
C ILE A 221 -21.23 28.47 7.63
N ASP A 222 -21.52 29.39 6.71
CA ASP A 222 -22.31 29.09 5.51
C ASP A 222 -21.60 28.09 4.59
N ALA A 223 -20.28 28.17 4.44
CA ALA A 223 -19.51 27.16 3.71
C ALA A 223 -19.49 25.81 4.43
N TYR A 224 -19.46 25.81 5.76
CA TYR A 224 -19.52 24.61 6.58
C TYR A 224 -20.89 23.93 6.49
N PHE A 225 -21.99 24.67 6.66
CA PHE A 225 -23.35 24.14 6.55
C PHE A 225 -23.77 23.90 5.09
N GLY A 226 -23.23 24.66 4.14
CA GLY A 226 -23.36 24.42 2.69
C GLY A 226 -22.65 23.13 2.27
N ALA A 227 -21.48 22.85 2.84
CA ALA A 227 -20.82 21.55 2.72
C ALA A 227 -21.52 20.46 3.53
N ALA A 228 -22.22 20.79 4.63
CA ALA A 228 -23.06 19.85 5.38
C ALA A 228 -24.30 19.41 4.59
N LYS A 229 -24.80 20.22 3.65
CA LYS A 229 -25.81 19.80 2.66
C LYS A 229 -25.25 18.85 1.59
N SER A 230 -23.93 18.62 1.55
CA SER A 230 -23.29 17.46 0.91
C SER A 230 -22.53 16.57 1.90
N GLY A 231 -22.80 16.72 3.21
CA GLY A 231 -21.94 16.25 4.30
C GLY A 231 -22.52 15.07 5.08
N SER A 232 -22.26 13.85 4.59
CA SER A 232 -22.47 12.59 5.33
C SER A 232 -21.19 12.06 6.02
N SER A 233 -20.02 12.67 5.76
CA SER A 233 -18.74 11.98 5.98
C SER A 233 -18.16 11.99 7.40
N SER A 234 -18.56 12.90 8.30
CA SER A 234 -18.05 12.94 9.69
C SER A 234 -18.89 12.09 10.64
N SER A 235 -20.23 12.08 10.50
CA SER A 235 -21.11 11.22 11.28
C SER A 235 -20.94 9.74 10.91
N ALA A 236 -20.78 9.43 9.62
CA ALA A 236 -20.55 8.07 9.13
C ALA A 236 -19.27 7.45 9.71
N VAL A 237 -18.18 8.21 9.79
CA VAL A 237 -16.92 7.73 10.37
C VAL A 237 -17.07 7.48 11.86
N ALA A 238 -17.80 8.31 12.60
CA ALA A 238 -18.08 8.07 14.01
C ALA A 238 -18.94 6.81 14.22
N ALA A 239 -19.98 6.61 13.39
CA ALA A 239 -20.81 5.42 13.42
C ALA A 239 -19.99 4.15 13.14
N LEU A 240 -19.15 4.16 12.11
CA LEU A 240 -18.28 3.03 11.75
C LEU A 240 -17.26 2.70 12.84
N ASN A 241 -16.68 3.70 13.50
CA ASN A 241 -15.79 3.44 14.63
C ASN A 241 -16.55 2.80 15.81
N LYS A 242 -17.78 3.24 16.08
CA LYS A 242 -18.61 2.64 17.13
C LYS A 242 -18.97 1.18 16.82
N ILE A 243 -19.27 0.87 15.56
CA ILE A 243 -19.50 -0.51 15.11
C ILE A 243 -18.21 -1.31 15.27
N PHE A 244 -17.06 -0.80 14.81
CA PHE A 244 -15.78 -1.49 14.99
C PHE A 244 -15.51 -1.80 16.47
N ASP A 245 -15.77 -0.84 17.34
CA ASP A 245 -15.48 -0.96 18.77
C ASP A 245 -16.25 -2.08 19.46
N SER A 246 -17.45 -2.45 18.98
CA SER A 246 -18.27 -3.52 19.57
C SER A 246 -17.79 -4.94 19.24
N TYR A 247 -16.95 -5.10 18.23
CA TYR A 247 -16.45 -6.40 17.78
C TYR A 247 -14.96 -6.62 18.07
N ARG A 248 -14.31 -5.76 18.86
CA ARG A 248 -12.92 -5.99 19.25
C ARG A 248 -12.82 -7.14 20.24
N ASP A 249 -11.73 -7.92 20.12
CA ASP A 249 -11.47 -9.06 20.99
C ASP A 249 -10.53 -8.69 22.13
N ASP A 250 -9.44 -7.97 21.84
CA ASP A 250 -8.44 -7.56 22.83
C ASP A 250 -8.22 -6.04 22.81
N LEU A 251 -8.80 -5.36 23.80
CA LEU A 251 -8.73 -3.91 23.95
C LEU A 251 -7.38 -3.41 24.47
N GLU A 252 -6.62 -4.25 25.17
CA GLU A 252 -5.39 -3.84 25.85
C GLU A 252 -4.16 -4.03 24.95
N GLU A 253 -4.07 -5.17 24.26
CA GLU A 253 -2.93 -5.46 23.39
C GLU A 253 -3.15 -4.98 21.95
N ASN A 254 -4.38 -5.08 21.41
CA ASN A 254 -4.67 -4.82 19.99
C ASN A 254 -5.91 -3.94 19.76
N PRO A 255 -5.96 -2.70 20.27
CA PRO A 255 -7.16 -1.84 20.28
C PRO A 255 -7.69 -1.42 18.89
N ASP A 256 -6.88 -1.59 17.84
CA ASP A 256 -7.18 -1.24 16.44
C ASP A 256 -7.38 -2.48 15.55
N MET A 257 -7.65 -3.63 16.15
CA MET A 257 -7.88 -4.89 15.47
C MET A 257 -9.14 -5.59 15.99
N ILE A 258 -9.93 -6.10 15.06
CA ILE A 258 -10.91 -7.16 15.31
C ILE A 258 -10.19 -8.46 14.97
N GLY A 259 -10.10 -9.39 15.92
CA GLY A 259 -9.56 -10.72 15.72
C GLY A 259 -10.64 -11.70 15.27
N ILE A 260 -10.32 -13.00 15.35
CA ILE A 260 -11.15 -14.07 14.77
C ILE A 260 -12.54 -14.12 15.40
N GLU A 261 -12.64 -14.05 16.73
CA GLU A 261 -13.93 -14.15 17.44
C GLU A 261 -14.84 -12.97 17.11
N GLY A 262 -14.27 -11.77 17.07
CA GLY A 262 -14.96 -10.54 16.72
C GLY A 262 -15.38 -10.51 15.26
N ALA A 263 -14.52 -10.99 14.36
CA ALA A 263 -14.82 -11.10 12.94
C ALA A 263 -15.96 -12.08 12.69
N MET A 264 -15.99 -13.22 13.39
CA MET A 264 -17.10 -14.18 13.31
C MET A 264 -18.43 -13.56 13.76
N ARG A 265 -18.46 -12.90 14.92
CA ARG A 265 -19.65 -12.20 15.41
C ARG A 265 -20.12 -11.09 14.47
N PHE A 266 -19.19 -10.34 13.90
CA PHE A 266 -19.49 -9.29 12.94
C PHE A 266 -20.11 -9.84 11.66
N LEU A 267 -19.49 -10.88 11.07
CA LEU A 267 -19.98 -11.52 9.85
C LEU A 267 -21.35 -12.16 10.06
N GLU A 268 -21.58 -12.80 11.20
CA GLU A 268 -22.88 -13.34 11.59
C GLU A 268 -23.96 -12.24 11.67
N GLU A 269 -23.67 -11.11 12.32
CA GLU A 269 -24.61 -9.99 12.44
C GLU A 269 -24.99 -9.37 11.08
N ILE A 270 -24.04 -9.30 10.15
CA ILE A 270 -24.33 -8.82 8.78
C ILE A 270 -24.90 -9.92 7.87
N GLU A 271 -25.31 -11.05 8.45
CA GLU A 271 -25.88 -12.23 7.81
C GLU A 271 -24.97 -12.85 6.74
N VAL A 272 -23.64 -12.82 6.94
CA VAL A 272 -22.64 -13.41 6.06
C VAL A 272 -22.11 -14.72 6.66
N ARG A 273 -22.30 -15.82 5.93
CA ARG A 273 -21.78 -17.14 6.32
C ARG A 273 -20.28 -17.22 6.07
N LEU A 274 -19.58 -18.01 6.87
CA LEU A 274 -18.13 -18.20 6.69
C LEU A 274 -17.79 -19.07 5.47
N ASP A 275 -18.76 -19.85 4.99
CA ASP A 275 -18.65 -20.80 3.88
C ASP A 275 -19.24 -20.26 2.56
N GLU A 276 -19.36 -18.94 2.41
CA GLU A 276 -19.82 -18.31 1.17
C GLU A 276 -18.79 -17.34 0.58
N VAL A 277 -18.84 -17.16 -0.74
CA VAL A 277 -17.92 -16.26 -1.48
C VAL A 277 -18.02 -14.80 -0.99
N VAL A 278 -19.20 -14.39 -0.49
CA VAL A 278 -19.39 -13.04 0.06
C VAL A 278 -18.53 -12.78 1.30
N CYS A 279 -18.19 -13.80 2.10
CA CYS A 279 -17.23 -13.65 3.20
C CYS A 279 -15.89 -13.11 2.70
N LEU A 280 -15.38 -13.71 1.62
CA LEU A 280 -14.13 -13.27 0.97
C LEU A 280 -14.28 -11.90 0.31
N ALA A 281 -15.47 -11.55 -0.19
CA ALA A 281 -15.74 -10.23 -0.75
C ALA A 281 -15.76 -9.13 0.32
N ILE A 282 -16.29 -9.41 1.52
CA ILE A 282 -16.19 -8.51 2.67
C ILE A 282 -14.73 -8.39 3.10
N ALA A 283 -13.97 -9.50 3.17
CA ALA A 283 -12.55 -9.45 3.47
C ALA A 283 -11.75 -8.61 2.45
N GLU A 284 -12.09 -8.67 1.16
CA GLU A 284 -11.51 -7.85 0.09
C GLU A 284 -11.86 -6.37 0.25
N LEU A 285 -13.14 -6.06 0.51
CA LEU A 285 -13.62 -4.69 0.76
C LEU A 285 -12.85 -4.03 1.92
N LEU A 286 -12.65 -4.79 2.99
CA LEU A 286 -11.97 -4.33 4.21
C LEU A 286 -10.45 -4.55 4.17
N LYS A 287 -9.91 -5.00 3.03
CA LYS A 287 -8.49 -5.29 2.80
C LYS A 287 -7.85 -6.05 3.97
N SER A 288 -8.52 -7.12 4.39
CA SER A 288 -8.14 -7.94 5.53
C SER A 288 -6.68 -8.44 5.38
N PRO A 289 -5.83 -8.27 6.40
CA PRO A 289 -4.43 -8.70 6.34
C PRO A 289 -4.24 -10.22 6.42
N SER A 290 -5.17 -10.91 7.07
CA SER A 290 -5.19 -12.36 7.32
C SER A 290 -6.62 -12.80 7.59
N MET A 291 -6.90 -14.08 7.34
CA MET A 291 -8.22 -14.65 7.56
C MET A 291 -8.71 -14.41 9.00
N GLY A 292 -9.90 -13.81 9.13
CA GLY A 292 -10.51 -13.52 10.43
C GLY A 292 -9.96 -12.30 11.15
N GLU A 293 -9.18 -11.44 10.49
CA GLU A 293 -8.70 -10.18 11.09
C GLU A 293 -9.16 -8.96 10.30
N PHE A 294 -9.62 -7.92 11.01
CA PHE A 294 -9.94 -6.61 10.42
C PHE A 294 -9.26 -5.48 11.17
N THR A 295 -8.52 -4.64 10.44
CA THR A 295 -7.92 -3.44 11.03
C THR A 295 -8.93 -2.29 11.03
N ARG A 296 -8.92 -1.45 12.08
CA ARG A 296 -9.84 -0.30 12.19
C ARG A 296 -9.82 0.58 10.96
N LYS A 297 -8.62 0.90 10.49
CA LYS A 297 -8.39 1.78 9.35
C LYS A 297 -9.10 1.25 8.10
N GLU A 298 -8.86 0.00 7.74
CA GLU A 298 -9.41 -0.55 6.50
C GLU A 298 -10.89 -0.94 6.67
N PHE A 299 -11.35 -1.28 7.89
CA PHE A 299 -12.77 -1.45 8.20
C PHE A 299 -13.56 -0.17 7.92
N VAL A 300 -13.13 0.96 8.51
CA VAL A 300 -13.79 2.26 8.32
C VAL A 300 -13.70 2.71 6.87
N ASN A 301 -12.54 2.56 6.22
CA ASN A 301 -12.37 2.97 4.83
C ASN A 301 -13.22 2.15 3.86
N GLY A 302 -13.27 0.82 4.03
CA GLY A 302 -14.02 -0.08 3.17
C GLY A 302 -15.51 0.21 3.23
N TRP A 303 -16.07 0.27 4.43
CA TRP A 303 -17.49 0.54 4.62
C TRP A 303 -17.90 1.97 4.25
N LYS A 304 -17.04 2.96 4.52
CA LYS A 304 -17.24 4.32 4.01
C LYS A 304 -17.23 4.37 2.48
N GLY A 305 -16.32 3.66 1.83
CA GLY A 305 -16.26 3.55 0.37
C GLY A 305 -17.46 2.83 -0.24
N ALA A 306 -18.03 1.87 0.50
CA ALA A 306 -19.26 1.17 0.16
C ALA A 306 -20.54 2.01 0.43
N GLY A 307 -20.42 3.15 1.11
CA GLY A 307 -21.56 3.98 1.51
C GLY A 307 -22.48 3.31 2.54
N ALA A 308 -21.94 2.43 3.38
CA ALA A 308 -22.69 1.73 4.42
C ALA A 308 -22.06 2.03 5.79
N ASP A 309 -22.77 2.75 6.66
CA ASP A 309 -22.32 3.18 7.98
C ASP A 309 -23.17 2.61 9.14
N SER A 310 -24.06 1.66 8.84
CA SER A 310 -24.90 0.94 9.79
C SER A 310 -25.04 -0.54 9.43
N ILE A 311 -25.28 -1.41 10.43
CA ILE A 311 -25.47 -2.86 10.22
C ILE A 311 -26.53 -3.18 9.14
N PRO A 312 -27.73 -2.55 9.12
CA PRO A 312 -28.72 -2.82 8.06
C PRO A 312 -28.23 -2.50 6.64
N GLN A 313 -27.43 -1.44 6.49
CA GLN A 313 -26.82 -1.11 5.20
C GLN A 313 -25.73 -2.10 4.83
N MET A 314 -24.95 -2.60 5.80
CA MET A 314 -23.95 -3.65 5.58
C MET A 314 -24.61 -4.97 5.15
N ILE A 315 -25.73 -5.37 5.76
CA ILE A 315 -26.56 -6.51 5.33
C ILE A 315 -27.04 -6.32 3.88
N THR A 316 -27.57 -5.13 3.58
CA THR A 316 -28.03 -4.79 2.21
C THR A 316 -26.88 -4.85 1.20
N HIS A 317 -25.69 -4.41 1.59
CA HIS A 317 -24.49 -4.48 0.78
C HIS A 317 -24.08 -5.95 0.52
N ALA A 318 -24.04 -6.79 1.55
CA ALA A 318 -23.76 -8.21 1.44
C ALA A 318 -24.77 -8.91 0.50
N ALA A 319 -26.07 -8.64 0.65
CA ALA A 319 -27.10 -9.16 -0.25
C ALA A 319 -26.91 -8.71 -1.72
N THR A 320 -26.42 -7.48 -1.92
CA THR A 320 -26.07 -6.97 -3.26
C THR A 320 -24.85 -7.72 -3.83
N LEU A 321 -23.84 -8.00 -3.01
CA LEU A 321 -22.66 -8.78 -3.41
C LEU A 321 -23.04 -10.20 -3.84
N ARG A 322 -23.94 -10.89 -3.11
CA ARG A 322 -24.44 -12.23 -3.47
C ARG A 322 -25.00 -12.29 -4.90
N LYS A 323 -25.74 -11.27 -5.31
CA LYS A 323 -26.31 -11.18 -6.67
C LYS A 323 -25.28 -10.76 -7.72
N ARG A 324 -24.35 -9.89 -7.34
CA ARG A 324 -23.39 -9.25 -8.26
C ARG A 324 -22.22 -10.16 -8.61
N ILE A 325 -21.67 -10.90 -7.64
CA ILE A 325 -20.43 -11.67 -7.83
C ILE A 325 -20.56 -12.75 -8.93
N PRO A 326 -21.61 -13.60 -8.95
CA PRO A 326 -21.74 -14.63 -9.98
C PRO A 326 -21.95 -14.05 -11.38
N THR A 327 -22.59 -12.87 -11.47
CA THR A 327 -23.02 -12.26 -12.73
C THR A 327 -22.03 -11.28 -13.34
N HIS A 328 -21.08 -10.75 -12.56
CA HIS A 328 -20.12 -9.74 -13.01
C HIS A 328 -18.68 -10.27 -12.93
N PRO A 329 -18.07 -10.69 -14.06
CA PRO A 329 -16.74 -11.30 -14.09
C PRO A 329 -15.65 -10.48 -13.39
N GLU A 330 -15.66 -9.15 -13.54
CA GLU A 330 -14.68 -8.29 -12.86
C GLU A 330 -14.82 -8.28 -11.34
N SER A 331 -16.05 -8.43 -10.82
CA SER A 331 -16.26 -8.53 -9.37
C SER A 331 -15.78 -9.88 -8.85
N PHE A 332 -16.14 -10.96 -9.53
CA PHE A 332 -15.64 -12.30 -9.22
C PHE A 332 -14.11 -12.34 -9.21
N ARG A 333 -13.48 -11.83 -10.28
CA ARG A 333 -12.02 -11.84 -10.45
C ARG A 333 -11.29 -11.09 -9.34
N ARG A 334 -11.79 -9.93 -8.90
CA ARG A 334 -11.17 -9.21 -7.77
C ARG A 334 -11.18 -10.04 -6.49
N VAL A 335 -12.34 -10.60 -6.13
CA VAL A 335 -12.50 -11.41 -4.91
C VAL A 335 -11.67 -12.69 -5.00
N TYR A 336 -11.71 -13.39 -6.13
CA TYR A 336 -10.93 -14.61 -6.38
C TYR A 336 -9.42 -14.37 -6.31
N ARG A 337 -8.93 -13.26 -6.88
CA ARG A 337 -7.51 -12.89 -6.78
C ARG A 337 -7.09 -12.48 -5.37
N PHE A 338 -7.99 -11.86 -4.61
CA PHE A 338 -7.74 -11.49 -3.21
C PHE A 338 -7.71 -12.71 -2.28
N ALA A 339 -8.47 -13.77 -2.59
CA ALA A 339 -8.48 -14.99 -1.78
C ALA A 339 -7.10 -15.68 -1.71
N PHE A 340 -6.29 -15.62 -2.78
CA PHE A 340 -4.96 -16.24 -2.80
C PHE A 340 -4.01 -15.74 -1.69
N PRO A 341 -3.71 -14.43 -1.57
CA PRO A 341 -2.88 -13.93 -0.49
C PRO A 341 -3.53 -14.08 0.90
N LEU A 342 -4.87 -14.08 1.00
CA LEU A 342 -5.59 -14.21 2.26
C LEU A 342 -5.51 -15.63 2.83
N CYS A 343 -5.65 -16.65 2.00
CA CYS A 343 -5.67 -18.06 2.41
C CYS A 343 -4.26 -18.67 2.56
N ARG A 344 -3.22 -17.94 2.14
CA ARG A 344 -1.84 -18.40 2.23
C ARG A 344 -1.27 -18.14 3.62
N MET A 345 -0.65 -19.16 4.22
CA MET A 345 0.08 -19.00 5.49
C MET A 345 1.17 -17.92 5.40
N GLN A 346 1.37 -17.18 6.49
CA GLN A 346 2.39 -16.13 6.56
C GLN A 346 3.79 -16.71 6.21
N GLY A 347 4.53 -15.98 5.38
CA GLY A 347 5.88 -16.37 4.96
C GLY A 347 5.96 -17.35 3.77
N GLN A 348 4.87 -18.02 3.38
CA GLN A 348 4.86 -18.90 2.21
C GLN A 348 4.72 -18.12 0.89
N ARG A 349 4.90 -18.74 -0.28
CA ARG A 349 4.63 -18.09 -1.59
C ARG A 349 3.47 -18.72 -2.36
N ASN A 350 3.08 -19.93 -1.98
CA ASN A 350 2.10 -20.77 -2.66
C ASN A 350 1.03 -21.22 -1.66
N LEU A 351 -0.14 -21.62 -2.16
CA LEU A 351 -1.15 -22.32 -1.38
C LEU A 351 -0.84 -23.81 -1.32
N SER A 352 -1.25 -24.49 -0.24
CA SER A 352 -1.35 -25.95 -0.27
C SER A 352 -2.49 -26.37 -1.19
N PHE A 353 -2.39 -27.57 -1.77
CA PHE A 353 -3.46 -28.13 -2.57
C PHE A 353 -4.77 -28.23 -1.79
N GLU A 354 -4.73 -28.70 -0.53
CA GLU A 354 -5.91 -28.81 0.34
C GLU A 354 -6.67 -27.49 0.49
N ILE A 355 -5.96 -26.37 0.68
CA ILE A 355 -6.62 -25.05 0.78
C ILE A 355 -7.14 -24.63 -0.59
N ALA A 356 -6.35 -24.82 -1.65
CA ALA A 356 -6.75 -24.41 -2.99
C ALA A 356 -7.99 -25.18 -3.49
N SER A 357 -8.08 -26.49 -3.24
CA SER A 357 -9.22 -27.32 -3.63
C SER A 357 -10.50 -26.88 -2.96
N GLU A 358 -10.47 -26.61 -1.64
CA GLU A 358 -11.65 -26.13 -0.92
C GLU A 358 -12.09 -24.74 -1.40
N GLN A 359 -11.13 -23.85 -1.67
CA GLN A 359 -11.46 -22.54 -2.24
C GLN A 359 -12.01 -22.65 -3.66
N TRP A 360 -11.50 -23.54 -4.51
CA TRP A 360 -12.09 -23.79 -5.83
C TRP A 360 -13.50 -24.36 -5.72
N ARG A 361 -13.76 -25.28 -4.79
CA ARG A 361 -15.13 -25.77 -4.52
C ARG A 361 -16.05 -24.63 -4.13
N LEU A 362 -15.59 -23.69 -3.31
CA LEU A 362 -16.35 -22.51 -2.92
C LEU A 362 -16.63 -21.55 -4.10
N PHE A 363 -15.60 -21.23 -4.89
CA PHE A 363 -15.70 -20.25 -5.98
C PHE A 363 -16.34 -20.79 -7.24
N PHE A 364 -16.25 -22.10 -7.49
CA PHE A 364 -16.63 -22.73 -8.76
C PHE A 364 -17.88 -23.61 -8.66
N THR A 365 -18.67 -23.42 -7.61
CA THR A 365 -20.02 -23.97 -7.44
C THR A 365 -21.01 -22.84 -7.17
N SER A 366 -22.28 -23.03 -7.56
CA SER A 366 -23.31 -22.02 -7.40
C SER A 366 -23.88 -21.92 -5.97
N ASP A 367 -23.85 -23.01 -5.19
CA ASP A 367 -24.51 -23.13 -3.88
C ASP A 367 -24.12 -22.03 -2.88
N ASN A 368 -22.85 -21.60 -2.94
CA ASN A 368 -22.26 -20.64 -2.00
C ASN A 368 -21.86 -19.31 -2.65
N GLY A 369 -22.50 -18.96 -3.76
CA GLY A 369 -22.33 -17.66 -4.43
C GLY A 369 -21.12 -17.59 -5.38
N GLY A 370 -20.59 -18.74 -5.78
CA GLY A 370 -19.59 -18.88 -6.83
C GLY A 370 -20.19 -18.92 -8.24
N VAL A 371 -19.39 -19.37 -9.19
CA VAL A 371 -19.77 -19.56 -10.60
C VAL A 371 -19.77 -21.05 -10.88
N GLU A 372 -20.89 -21.59 -11.31
CA GLU A 372 -20.98 -23.01 -11.65
C GLU A 372 -20.03 -23.36 -12.80
N TRP A 373 -18.98 -24.13 -12.50
CA TRP A 373 -18.04 -24.60 -13.53
C TRP A 373 -18.51 -25.90 -14.16
N ASN A 374 -19.19 -26.76 -13.40
CA ASN A 374 -19.77 -27.98 -13.94
C ASN A 374 -20.94 -27.65 -14.85
N THR A 375 -20.94 -28.21 -16.06
CA THR A 375 -22.05 -28.05 -17.00
C THR A 375 -22.89 -29.32 -17.06
N ALA A 376 -24.01 -29.27 -17.81
CA ALA A 376 -24.84 -30.46 -18.01
C ALA A 376 -24.09 -31.60 -18.72
N THR A 377 -23.03 -31.29 -19.47
CA THR A 377 -22.26 -32.23 -20.29
C THR A 377 -20.88 -32.52 -19.73
N THR A 378 -20.28 -31.60 -18.98
CA THR A 378 -18.90 -31.73 -18.50
C THR A 378 -18.77 -31.34 -17.03
N PRO A 379 -18.40 -32.27 -16.12
CA PRO A 379 -18.13 -31.97 -14.71
C PRO A 379 -16.69 -31.45 -14.54
N TRP A 380 -16.44 -30.24 -15.05
CA TRP A 380 -15.11 -29.61 -15.12
C TRP A 380 -14.37 -29.53 -13.79
N LEU A 381 -15.04 -29.06 -12.72
CA LEU A 381 -14.43 -28.89 -11.41
C LEU A 381 -14.01 -30.25 -10.82
N ASP A 382 -14.88 -31.25 -10.96
CA ASP A 382 -14.60 -32.58 -10.43
C ASP A 382 -13.42 -33.22 -11.16
N TRP A 383 -13.38 -33.11 -12.48
CA TRP A 383 -12.23 -33.58 -13.28
C TRP A 383 -10.95 -32.82 -12.95
N TYR A 384 -11.03 -31.51 -12.70
CA TYR A 384 -9.85 -30.71 -12.36
C TYR A 384 -9.27 -31.09 -11.00
N ILE A 385 -10.12 -31.32 -10.00
CA ILE A 385 -9.67 -31.76 -8.67
C ILE A 385 -9.10 -33.18 -8.74
N GLU A 386 -9.80 -34.11 -9.42
CA GLU A 386 -9.32 -35.48 -9.64
C GLU A 386 -7.95 -35.49 -10.33
N PHE A 387 -7.77 -34.68 -11.37
CA PHE A 387 -6.50 -34.54 -12.07
C PHE A 387 -5.39 -34.08 -11.14
N LEU A 388 -5.60 -33.01 -10.36
CA LEU A 388 -4.58 -32.49 -9.46
C LEU A 388 -4.22 -33.48 -8.34
N GLU A 389 -5.19 -34.25 -7.84
CA GLU A 389 -4.99 -35.33 -6.87
C GLU A 389 -4.16 -36.47 -7.47
N SER A 390 -4.50 -36.93 -8.68
CA SER A 390 -3.77 -38.00 -9.37
C SER A 390 -2.30 -37.65 -9.63
N ARG A 391 -2.01 -36.36 -9.86
CA ARG A 391 -0.66 -35.82 -10.02
C ARG A 391 0.09 -35.63 -8.70
N ASN A 392 -0.55 -35.89 -7.56
CA ASN A 392 -0.03 -35.61 -6.22
C ASN A 392 0.44 -34.15 -6.10
N THR A 393 -0.35 -33.22 -6.65
CA THR A 393 -0.04 -31.79 -6.61
C THR A 393 -0.06 -31.33 -5.16
N ARG A 394 1.06 -30.79 -4.66
CA ARG A 394 1.16 -30.35 -3.26
C ARG A 394 0.96 -28.86 -3.08
N VAL A 395 1.27 -28.06 -4.10
CA VAL A 395 1.29 -26.60 -4.01
C VAL A 395 0.69 -25.97 -5.25
N VAL A 396 -0.03 -24.86 -5.05
CA VAL A 396 -0.62 -24.03 -6.09
C VAL A 396 0.02 -22.66 -6.03
N ASN A 397 0.73 -22.28 -7.08
CA ASN A 397 1.34 -20.96 -7.19
C ASN A 397 0.30 -19.91 -7.66
N LYS A 398 0.68 -18.63 -7.56
CA LYS A 398 -0.21 -17.51 -7.91
C LYS A 398 -0.66 -17.54 -9.37
N ASP A 399 0.25 -17.88 -10.27
CA ASP A 399 -0.03 -17.88 -11.70
C ASP A 399 -1.06 -18.96 -12.06
N LEU A 400 -0.86 -20.20 -11.61
CA LEU A 400 -1.83 -21.29 -11.78
C LEU A 400 -3.20 -20.92 -11.20
N TRP A 401 -3.23 -20.34 -9.98
CA TRP A 401 -4.46 -19.87 -9.36
C TRP A 401 -5.20 -18.88 -10.26
N GLU A 402 -4.53 -17.81 -10.70
CA GLU A 402 -5.14 -16.77 -11.53
C GLU A 402 -5.58 -17.29 -12.91
N GLN A 403 -4.77 -18.14 -13.55
CA GLN A 403 -5.08 -18.72 -14.85
C GLN A 403 -6.22 -19.75 -14.80
N THR A 404 -6.47 -20.38 -13.63
CA THR A 404 -7.60 -21.30 -13.47
C THR A 404 -8.95 -20.58 -13.66
N GLU A 405 -9.09 -19.32 -13.21
CA GLU A 405 -10.33 -18.54 -13.47
C GLU A 405 -10.50 -18.23 -14.95
N VAL A 406 -9.41 -17.85 -15.64
CA VAL A 406 -9.45 -17.58 -17.08
C VAL A 406 -9.81 -18.84 -17.85
N PHE A 407 -9.21 -19.97 -17.47
CA PHE A 407 -9.49 -21.28 -18.05
C PHE A 407 -10.96 -21.68 -17.86
N LEU A 408 -11.49 -21.53 -16.64
CA LEU A 408 -12.91 -21.76 -16.34
C LEU A 408 -13.79 -20.98 -17.31
N ARG A 409 -13.56 -19.68 -17.48
CA ARG A 409 -14.38 -18.84 -18.37
C ARG A 409 -14.34 -19.33 -19.81
N LYS A 410 -13.15 -19.60 -20.34
CA LYS A 410 -13.00 -20.08 -21.72
C LYS A 410 -13.63 -21.48 -21.92
N SER A 411 -13.52 -22.36 -20.93
CA SER A 411 -14.13 -23.70 -20.99
C SER A 411 -15.66 -23.66 -20.96
N LEU A 412 -16.25 -22.65 -20.32
CA LEU A 412 -17.70 -22.42 -20.33
C LEU A 412 -18.19 -21.77 -21.64
N GLU A 413 -17.35 -20.97 -22.30
CA GLU A 413 -17.66 -20.40 -23.62
C GLU A 413 -17.60 -21.46 -24.72
N ASP A 414 -16.61 -22.34 -24.66
CA ASP A 414 -16.44 -23.46 -25.58
C ASP A 414 -15.83 -24.66 -24.88
N GLU A 415 -16.66 -25.68 -24.66
CA GLU A 415 -16.25 -26.92 -24.02
C GLU A 415 -15.33 -27.79 -24.89
N SER A 416 -15.24 -27.54 -26.22
CA SER A 416 -14.47 -28.38 -27.15
C SER A 416 -12.97 -28.11 -27.14
N PHE A 417 -12.53 -27.03 -26.47
CA PHE A 417 -11.16 -26.53 -26.48
C PHE A 417 -10.67 -26.00 -27.84
N ALA A 418 -11.55 -25.51 -28.72
CA ALA A 418 -11.11 -24.93 -30.00
C ALA A 418 -10.25 -23.68 -29.83
N TRP A 419 -10.35 -23.01 -28.68
CA TRP A 419 -9.52 -21.88 -28.26
C TRP A 419 -8.17 -22.28 -27.64
N TRP A 420 -7.94 -23.57 -27.39
CA TRP A 420 -6.72 -24.07 -26.75
C TRP A 420 -5.58 -24.20 -27.76
N SER A 421 -4.39 -23.77 -27.35
CA SER A 421 -3.15 -23.98 -28.10
C SER A 421 -2.04 -24.40 -27.14
N PRO A 422 -1.30 -25.50 -27.42
CA PRO A 422 -0.12 -25.90 -26.67
C PRO A 422 1.00 -24.85 -26.67
N ASP A 423 1.03 -23.96 -27.67
CA ASP A 423 1.97 -22.83 -27.74
C ASP A 423 1.50 -21.60 -26.94
N GLY A 424 0.35 -21.71 -26.27
CA GLY A 424 -0.20 -20.66 -25.42
C GLY A 424 0.63 -20.45 -24.17
N ALA A 425 0.63 -19.22 -23.62
CA ALA A 425 1.29 -18.90 -22.36
C ALA A 425 0.50 -19.38 -21.13
N TRP A 426 0.02 -20.62 -21.16
CA TRP A 426 -0.67 -21.25 -20.04
C TRP A 426 0.33 -21.89 -19.06
N PRO A 427 -0.03 -22.03 -17.77
CA PRO A 427 0.74 -22.87 -16.86
C PRO A 427 0.71 -24.31 -17.36
N GLY A 428 1.87 -24.98 -17.35
CA GLY A 428 1.98 -26.39 -17.79
C GLY A 428 0.98 -27.34 -17.13
N THR A 429 0.57 -27.05 -15.88
CA THR A 429 -0.49 -27.82 -15.20
C THR A 429 -1.83 -27.78 -15.94
N LEU A 430 -2.19 -26.66 -16.58
CA LEU A 430 -3.40 -26.57 -17.40
C LEU A 430 -3.22 -27.25 -18.76
N ASP A 431 -2.03 -27.22 -19.37
CA ASP A 431 -1.72 -28.04 -20.55
C ASP A 431 -1.91 -29.52 -20.27
N ASP A 432 -1.34 -29.99 -19.16
CA ASP A 432 -1.46 -31.37 -18.71
C ASP A 432 -2.92 -31.74 -18.38
N PHE A 433 -3.70 -30.80 -17.84
CA PHE A 433 -5.12 -31.00 -17.57
C PHE A 433 -5.93 -31.17 -18.86
N VAL A 434 -5.67 -30.35 -19.89
CA VAL A 434 -6.33 -30.48 -21.19
C VAL A 434 -6.00 -31.83 -21.83
N ALA A 435 -4.74 -32.26 -21.76
CA ALA A 435 -4.34 -33.59 -22.22
C ALA A 435 -5.09 -34.70 -21.48
N PHE A 436 -5.18 -34.63 -20.15
CA PHE A 436 -5.96 -35.57 -19.33
C PHE A 436 -7.43 -35.62 -19.75
N VAL A 437 -8.07 -34.47 -19.97
CA VAL A 437 -9.48 -34.42 -20.41
C VAL A 437 -9.65 -35.06 -21.80
N GLN A 438 -8.76 -34.74 -22.74
CA GLN A 438 -8.83 -35.28 -24.10
C GLN A 438 -8.59 -36.80 -24.15
N GLN A 439 -7.56 -37.28 -23.43
CA GLN A 439 -7.15 -38.69 -23.46
C GLN A 439 -8.04 -39.57 -22.59
N ASP A 440 -8.20 -39.21 -21.31
CA ASP A 440 -8.78 -40.09 -20.30
C ASP A 440 -10.29 -39.90 -20.12
N LYS A 441 -10.80 -38.67 -20.29
CA LYS A 441 -12.23 -38.37 -20.09
C LYS A 441 -13.06 -38.41 -21.36
N ARG A 442 -12.52 -37.94 -22.47
CA ARG A 442 -13.22 -37.86 -23.78
C ARG A 442 -12.77 -38.92 -24.79
N GLY A 443 -11.83 -39.79 -24.42
CA GLY A 443 -11.47 -40.97 -25.21
C GLY A 443 -10.74 -40.67 -26.53
N GLY A 444 -9.93 -39.61 -26.58
CA GLY A 444 -9.13 -39.25 -27.74
C GLY A 444 -8.13 -40.35 -28.10
N LYS A 445 -8.39 -41.05 -29.22
CA LYS A 445 -7.43 -41.95 -29.87
C LYS A 445 -6.08 -41.24 -30.01
N ALA A 446 -5.06 -41.75 -29.33
CA ALA A 446 -3.68 -41.36 -29.57
C ALA A 446 -3.36 -41.55 -31.06
N SER A 447 -3.18 -40.44 -31.79
CA SER A 447 -2.41 -40.49 -33.02
C SER A 447 -0.98 -40.83 -32.63
N ALA A 448 -0.60 -42.08 -32.86
CA ALA A 448 0.80 -42.51 -32.88
C ALA A 448 1.55 -41.65 -33.91
N GLY A 449 2.15 -40.56 -33.44
CA GLY A 449 3.09 -39.74 -34.18
C GLY A 449 4.49 -40.27 -33.92
N GLU A 450 4.96 -41.09 -34.86
CA GLU A 450 6.37 -41.21 -35.28
C GLU A 450 7.43 -40.97 -34.20
N ALA A 451 7.79 -42.04 -33.49
CA ALA A 451 9.14 -42.16 -32.98
C ALA A 451 10.08 -42.22 -34.20
N MET A 452 10.80 -41.13 -34.45
CA MET A 452 12.00 -41.16 -35.29
C MET A 452 12.98 -42.16 -34.67
N ASP A 453 13.21 -43.25 -35.40
CA ASP A 453 14.40 -44.08 -35.24
C ASP A 453 15.65 -43.19 -35.36
N VAL A 454 16.50 -43.26 -34.33
CA VAL A 454 17.89 -42.83 -34.41
C VAL A 454 18.70 -44.09 -34.14
N GLU A 455 19.20 -44.71 -35.22
CA GLU A 455 20.42 -45.50 -35.18
C GLU A 455 21.66 -44.58 -35.22
#